data_AF-A0A662P5Q7-F1
#
_entry.id   AF-A0A662P5Q7-F1
#
_cell.length_a   1.000
_cell.length_b   1.000
_cell.length_c   1.000
_cell.angle_alpha   90.00
_cell.angle_beta   90.00
_cell.angle_gamma   90.00
#
_symmetry.space_group_name_H-M   'P 1'
#
loop_
_entity.id
_entity.type
_entity.pdbx_description
1 polymer ?
#
loop_
_entity_poly.entity_id
_entity_poly.type
_entity_poly.pdbx_seq_one_letter_code
_entity_poly.pdbx_strand_id
1 'polypeptide(L)'
;MPDVLVVHDWDFPLYRRKTCLRRGFWLILYAFFGRFRWFRERMPRWLLYEKYNQALALALLDRLFGIKAIFGITKDVESVFPDVKKRLEELGFEVRHHYHVKQRGLGKGRWIPPLDVKPENMIYDRLYALHGRRELPRKGEAVVWHVDHLNYNLLYYLEFVRRCKDEGLL
;
A
#
# COMPACT_ATOMS: atom_id res chain seq x y z
N MET A 1 -29.55 13.12 19.60
CA MET A 1 -29.69 12.84 18.15
C MET A 1 -28.85 11.61 17.88
N PRO A 2 -29.37 10.58 17.19
CA PRO A 2 -28.90 9.23 17.43
C PRO A 2 -27.43 9.08 17.04
N ASP A 3 -26.64 8.58 17.99
CA ASP A 3 -25.32 8.04 17.76
C ASP A 3 -25.45 6.99 16.65
N VAL A 4 -24.76 7.20 15.53
CA VAL A 4 -24.88 6.32 14.37
C VAL A 4 -24.39 4.92 14.75
N LEU A 5 -25.27 3.92 14.70
CA LEU A 5 -24.92 2.52 14.85
C LEU A 5 -24.37 1.99 13.52
N VAL A 6 -23.05 1.80 13.46
CA VAL A 6 -22.38 1.18 12.32
C VAL A 6 -22.35 -0.34 12.53
N VAL A 7 -22.99 -1.08 11.64
CA VAL A 7 -22.97 -2.55 11.64
C VAL A 7 -22.07 -3.03 10.51
N HIS A 8 -20.99 -3.74 10.87
CA HIS A 8 -20.12 -4.41 9.92
C HIS A 8 -20.48 -5.89 9.90
N ASP A 9 -21.14 -6.33 8.83
CA ASP A 9 -21.44 -7.74 8.61
C ASP A 9 -20.20 -8.46 8.07
N TRP A 10 -19.84 -9.59 8.68
CA TRP A 10 -18.68 -10.39 8.31
C TRP A 10 -19.13 -11.84 8.07
N ASP A 11 -19.48 -12.14 6.82
CA ASP A 11 -19.84 -13.49 6.38
C ASP A 11 -18.60 -14.32 5.95
N PHE A 12 -18.52 -15.58 6.42
CA PHE A 12 -17.46 -16.55 6.09
C PHE A 12 -17.67 -17.25 4.73
N PRO A 13 -16.58 -17.74 4.08
CA PRO A 13 -15.24 -17.20 4.01
C PRO A 13 -15.07 -16.30 2.78
N LEU A 14 -14.10 -15.37 2.87
CA LEU A 14 -13.61 -14.40 1.87
C LEU A 14 -13.56 -14.87 0.41
N TYR A 15 -13.56 -16.19 0.16
CA TYR A 15 -13.48 -16.75 -1.17
C TYR A 15 -14.32 -18.03 -1.31
N ARG A 16 -15.36 -17.97 -2.15
CA ARG A 16 -16.07 -19.16 -2.65
C ARG A 16 -15.15 -19.94 -3.60
N ARG A 17 -15.32 -21.26 -3.72
CA ARG A 17 -14.50 -22.11 -4.61
C ARG A 17 -14.36 -21.54 -6.04
N LYS A 18 -15.47 -21.07 -6.63
CA LYS A 18 -15.48 -20.45 -7.98
C LYS A 18 -14.62 -19.19 -8.05
N THR A 19 -14.67 -18.33 -7.03
CA THR A 19 -13.85 -17.12 -6.97
C THR A 19 -12.39 -17.44 -6.71
N CYS A 20 -12.08 -18.44 -5.86
CA CYS A 20 -10.72 -18.94 -5.67
C CYS A 20 -10.12 -19.43 -6.99
N LEU A 21 -10.83 -20.29 -7.72
CA LEU A 21 -10.35 -20.86 -8.97
C LEU A 21 -10.15 -19.79 -10.05
N ARG A 22 -11.09 -18.85 -10.17
CA ARG A 22 -10.95 -17.72 -11.11
C ARG A 22 -9.75 -16.85 -10.76
N ARG A 23 -9.55 -16.54 -9.47
CA ARG A 23 -8.38 -15.78 -8.99
C ARG A 23 -7.09 -16.56 -9.25
N GLY A 24 -7.04 -17.84 -8.88
CA GLY A 24 -5.91 -18.73 -9.10
C GLY A 24 -5.52 -18.81 -10.57
N PHE A 25 -6.49 -19.02 -11.47
CA PHE A 25 -6.25 -19.03 -12.93
C PHE A 25 -5.54 -17.75 -13.41
N TRP A 26 -6.04 -16.57 -13.03
CA TRP A 26 -5.44 -15.31 -13.44
C TRP A 26 -4.06 -15.08 -12.81
N LEU A 27 -3.86 -15.48 -11.56
CA LEU A 27 -2.54 -15.41 -10.90
C LEU A 27 -1.53 -16.35 -11.55
N ILE A 28 -1.94 -17.55 -11.94
CA ILE A 28 -1.12 -18.50 -12.68
C ILE A 28 -0.71 -17.89 -14.02
N LEU A 29 -1.67 -17.39 -14.80
CA LEU A 29 -1.35 -16.71 -16.06
C LEU A 29 -0.47 -15.48 -15.85
N TYR A 30 -0.67 -14.72 -14.78
CA TYR A 30 0.19 -13.59 -14.43
C TYR A 30 1.62 -14.02 -14.11
N ALA A 31 1.83 -15.15 -13.43
CA ALA A 31 3.17 -15.67 -13.18
C ALA A 31 3.92 -16.01 -14.48
N PHE A 32 3.21 -16.52 -15.49
CA PHE A 32 3.81 -16.87 -16.79
C PHE A 32 3.95 -15.68 -17.74
N PHE A 33 2.98 -14.77 -17.77
CA PHE A 33 2.84 -13.75 -18.81
C PHE A 33 2.87 -12.30 -18.29
N GLY A 34 2.98 -12.07 -16.99
CA GLY A 34 2.92 -10.74 -16.37
C GLY A 34 4.01 -9.77 -16.81
N ARG A 35 5.13 -10.28 -17.34
CA ARG A 35 6.18 -9.44 -17.94
C ARG A 35 5.77 -8.77 -19.25
N PHE A 36 4.76 -9.29 -19.93
CA PHE A 36 4.32 -8.77 -21.21
C PHE A 36 3.27 -7.68 -21.03
N ARG A 37 3.53 -6.49 -21.60
CA ARG A 37 2.63 -5.34 -21.53
C ARG A 37 1.21 -5.67 -21.99
N TRP A 38 1.06 -6.34 -23.13
CA TRP A 38 -0.24 -6.73 -23.69
C TRP A 38 -1.04 -7.63 -22.75
N PHE A 39 -0.38 -8.45 -21.93
CA PHE A 39 -1.06 -9.32 -20.97
C PHE A 39 -1.54 -8.51 -19.76
N ARG A 40 -0.70 -7.59 -19.25
CA ARG A 40 -1.08 -6.69 -18.14
C ARG A 40 -2.29 -5.83 -18.49
N GLU A 41 -2.37 -5.34 -19.73
CA GLU A 41 -3.50 -4.55 -20.24
C GLU A 41 -4.82 -5.37 -20.33
N ARG A 42 -4.73 -6.70 -20.46
CA ARG A 42 -5.88 -7.62 -20.50
C ARG A 42 -6.25 -8.20 -19.14
N MET A 43 -5.46 -7.94 -18.10
CA MET A 43 -5.72 -8.49 -16.78
C MET A 43 -7.07 -7.95 -16.25
N PRO A 44 -7.91 -8.78 -15.61
CA PRO A 44 -9.19 -8.32 -15.13
C PRO A 44 -9.03 -7.16 -14.18
N ARG A 45 -9.75 -6.07 -14.47
CA ARG A 45 -9.69 -4.85 -13.66
C ARG A 45 -9.95 -5.11 -12.19
N TRP A 46 -10.84 -6.05 -11.83
CA TRP A 46 -11.14 -6.36 -10.43
C TRP A 46 -9.93 -6.88 -9.63
N LEU A 47 -8.94 -7.52 -10.27
CA LEU A 47 -7.69 -7.92 -9.62
C LEU A 47 -6.79 -6.71 -9.37
N LEU A 48 -6.78 -5.77 -10.31
CA LEU A 48 -6.01 -4.53 -10.21
C LEU A 48 -6.63 -3.57 -9.19
N TYR A 49 -7.97 -3.48 -9.14
CA TYR A 49 -8.71 -2.60 -8.27
C TYR A 49 -8.50 -2.90 -6.78
N GLU A 50 -8.11 -4.12 -6.42
CA GLU A 50 -7.74 -4.45 -5.04
C GLU A 50 -6.62 -3.53 -4.53
N LYS A 51 -5.56 -3.33 -5.34
CA LYS A 51 -4.42 -2.49 -4.96
C LYS A 51 -4.73 -1.00 -5.01
N TYR A 52 -5.53 -0.58 -6.00
CA TYR A 52 -6.02 0.79 -6.07
C TYR A 52 -6.91 1.14 -4.87
N ASN A 53 -7.88 0.29 -4.53
CA ASN A 53 -8.77 0.49 -3.39
C ASN A 53 -7.99 0.47 -2.07
N GLN A 54 -6.97 -0.38 -1.95
CA GLN A 54 -6.05 -0.38 -0.82
C GLN A 54 -5.29 0.94 -0.68
N ALA A 55 -4.80 1.52 -1.78
CA ALA A 55 -4.13 2.82 -1.75
C ALA A 55 -5.07 3.93 -1.25
N LEU A 56 -6.28 3.99 -1.79
CA LEU A 56 -7.27 5.00 -1.41
C LEU A 56 -7.79 4.79 0.01
N ALA A 57 -7.98 3.55 0.45
CA ALA A 57 -8.37 3.23 1.82
C ALA A 57 -7.29 3.66 2.81
N LEU A 58 -6.02 3.38 2.51
CA LEU A 58 -4.89 3.85 3.31
C LEU A 58 -4.85 5.38 3.38
N ALA A 59 -4.97 6.07 2.24
CA ALA A 59 -5.01 7.52 2.20
C ALA A 59 -6.17 8.11 3.02
N LEU A 60 -7.36 7.50 2.95
CA LEU A 60 -8.50 7.93 3.77
C LEU A 60 -8.23 7.72 5.27
N LEU A 61 -7.64 6.59 5.66
CA LEU A 61 -7.24 6.34 7.04
C LEU A 61 -6.20 7.38 7.49
N ASP A 62 -5.17 7.62 6.70
CA ASP A 62 -4.12 8.60 7.00
C ASP A 62 -4.71 9.99 7.21
N ARG A 63 -5.67 10.39 6.37
CA ARG A 63 -6.37 11.67 6.49
C ARG A 63 -7.19 11.75 7.77
N LEU A 64 -7.92 10.69 8.12
CA LEU A 64 -8.71 10.61 9.35
C LEU A 64 -7.83 10.66 10.61
N PHE A 65 -6.64 10.05 10.54
CA PHE A 65 -5.69 10.09 11.63
C PHE A 65 -4.77 11.32 11.62
N GLY A 66 -4.87 12.21 10.62
CA GLY A 66 -4.03 13.40 10.50
C GLY A 66 -2.57 13.11 10.18
N ILE A 67 -2.29 11.96 9.56
CA ILE A 67 -0.93 11.50 9.24
C ILE A 67 -0.40 12.26 8.03
N LYS A 68 0.80 12.81 8.16
CA LYS A 68 1.54 13.39 7.02
C LYS A 68 2.23 12.26 6.24
N ALA A 69 1.59 11.78 5.19
CA ALA A 69 2.11 10.73 4.31
C ALA A 69 2.49 11.26 2.93
N ILE A 70 3.41 10.56 2.25
CA ILE A 70 3.77 10.80 0.85
C ILE A 70 3.53 9.51 0.08
N PHE A 71 2.79 9.60 -1.03
CA PHE A 71 2.50 8.45 -1.87
C PHE A 71 3.47 8.37 -3.04
N GLY A 72 4.27 7.31 -3.09
CA GLY A 72 5.12 7.01 -4.24
C GLY A 72 4.39 6.16 -5.28
N ILE A 73 4.18 6.67 -6.48
CA ILE A 73 3.55 5.95 -7.58
C ILE A 73 4.48 5.78 -8.78
N THR A 74 4.49 4.59 -9.37
CA THR A 74 5.27 4.29 -10.57
C THR A 74 4.51 4.69 -11.83
N LYS A 75 5.21 4.89 -12.95
CA LYS A 75 4.58 5.14 -14.27
C LYS A 75 3.61 4.02 -14.68
N ASP A 76 3.92 2.79 -14.30
CA ASP A 76 3.05 1.64 -14.58
C ASP A 76 1.71 1.77 -13.84
N VAL A 77 1.73 2.22 -12.58
CA VAL A 77 0.50 2.46 -11.80
C VAL A 77 -0.32 3.60 -12.43
N GLU A 78 0.32 4.72 -12.78
CA GLU A 78 -0.35 5.85 -13.45
C GLU A 78 -0.96 5.45 -14.80
N SER A 79 -0.30 4.56 -15.55
CA SER A 79 -0.82 4.10 -16.85
C SER A 79 -2.08 3.25 -16.73
N VAL A 80 -2.23 2.52 -15.61
CA VAL A 80 -3.38 1.65 -15.35
C VAL A 80 -4.50 2.41 -14.63
N PHE A 81 -4.15 3.34 -13.75
CA PHE A 81 -5.06 4.15 -12.95
C PHE A 81 -4.75 5.64 -13.10
N PRO A 82 -5.15 6.27 -14.22
CA PRO A 82 -4.77 7.65 -14.52
C PRO A 82 -5.33 8.67 -13.53
N ASP A 83 -6.38 8.33 -12.79
CA ASP A 83 -7.02 9.21 -11.80
C ASP A 83 -6.42 9.08 -10.39
N VAL A 84 -5.59 8.07 -10.12
CA VAL A 84 -5.11 7.78 -8.76
C VAL A 84 -4.33 8.94 -8.15
N LYS A 85 -3.48 9.60 -8.96
CA LYS A 85 -2.69 10.75 -8.53
C LYS A 85 -3.61 11.88 -8.07
N LYS A 86 -4.55 12.27 -8.94
CA LYS A 86 -5.52 13.34 -8.66
C LYS A 86 -6.31 13.05 -7.38
N ARG A 87 -6.78 11.83 -7.20
CA ARG A 87 -7.54 11.44 -5.99
C ARG A 87 -6.71 11.53 -4.71
N LEU A 88 -5.44 11.12 -4.74
CA LEU A 88 -4.55 11.22 -3.58
C LEU A 88 -4.24 12.69 -3.24
N GLU A 89 -4.03 13.52 -4.27
CA GLU A 89 -3.83 14.97 -4.12
C GLU A 89 -5.09 15.67 -3.56
N GLU A 90 -6.29 15.31 -4.03
CA GLU A 90 -7.58 15.80 -3.50
C GLU A 90 -7.82 15.39 -2.04
N LEU A 91 -7.20 14.29 -1.60
CA LEU A 91 -7.18 13.88 -0.19
C LEU A 91 -6.16 14.67 0.65
N GLY A 92 -5.34 15.52 0.03
CA GLY A 92 -4.36 16.40 0.69
C GLY A 92 -2.95 15.81 0.77
N PHE A 93 -2.66 14.73 0.04
CA PHE A 93 -1.35 14.08 0.09
C PHE A 93 -0.41 14.54 -1.02
N GLU A 94 0.87 14.59 -0.70
CA GLU A 94 1.92 14.73 -1.70
C GLU A 94 2.11 13.42 -2.45
N VAL A 95 2.12 13.47 -3.77
CA VAL A 95 2.35 12.31 -4.65
C VAL A 95 3.67 12.47 -5.40
N ARG A 96 4.55 11.48 -5.28
CA ARG A 96 5.89 11.48 -5.90
C ARG A 96 6.05 10.35 -6.90
N HIS A 97 6.89 10.57 -7.91
CA HIS A 97 7.23 9.52 -8.86
C HIS A 97 8.20 8.53 -8.22
N HIS A 98 7.77 7.27 -8.07
CA HIS A 98 8.58 6.17 -7.52
C HIS A 98 9.20 5.33 -8.65
N TYR A 99 10.46 4.97 -8.50
CA TYR A 99 11.18 4.10 -9.43
C TYR A 99 12.22 3.23 -8.72
N HIS A 100 12.67 2.17 -9.38
CA HIS A 100 13.67 1.25 -8.83
C HIS A 100 15.02 1.40 -9.55
N VAL A 101 16.10 1.48 -8.79
CA VAL A 101 17.47 1.45 -9.31
C VAL A 101 18.10 0.06 -9.17
N LYS A 102 18.96 -0.30 -10.12
CA LYS A 102 19.73 -1.55 -10.05
C LYS A 102 20.89 -1.38 -9.05
N GLN A 103 20.77 -1.98 -7.88
CA GLN A 103 21.85 -2.06 -6.87
C GLN A 103 21.87 -3.43 -6.18
N ARG A 104 23.03 -3.81 -5.65
CA ARG A 104 23.20 -4.99 -4.78
C ARG A 104 22.83 -4.59 -3.34
N GLY A 105 21.90 -5.30 -2.71
CA GLY A 105 21.42 -5.02 -1.35
C GLY A 105 19.99 -4.48 -1.24
N LEU A 106 19.62 -4.04 -0.02
CA LEU A 106 18.32 -3.42 0.30
C LEU A 106 18.23 -2.00 -0.27
N GLY A 107 17.01 -1.45 -0.27
CA GLY A 107 16.80 -0.02 -0.54
C GLY A 107 16.83 0.39 -2.01
N LYS A 108 16.19 -0.37 -2.90
CA LYS A 108 16.16 -0.09 -4.35
C LYS A 108 15.23 1.05 -4.76
N GLY A 109 14.32 1.44 -3.87
CA GLY A 109 13.32 2.48 -4.11
C GLY A 109 13.90 3.88 -4.18
N ARG A 110 13.45 4.69 -5.12
CA ARG A 110 13.80 6.12 -5.25
C ARG A 110 12.58 6.92 -5.64
N TRP A 111 12.57 8.19 -5.25
CA TRP A 111 11.48 9.12 -5.48
C TRP A 111 11.95 10.36 -6.20
N ILE A 112 11.04 11.01 -6.93
CA ILE A 112 11.22 12.36 -7.47
C ILE A 112 10.05 13.22 -6.95
N PRO A 113 10.32 14.28 -6.16
CA PRO A 113 11.62 14.66 -5.57
C PRO A 113 12.20 13.59 -4.62
N PRO A 114 13.53 13.57 -4.37
CA PRO A 114 14.16 12.54 -3.54
C PRO A 114 13.65 12.56 -2.09
N LEU A 115 13.52 11.36 -1.52
CA LEU A 115 13.29 11.13 -0.09
C LEU A 115 14.52 10.47 0.50
N ASP A 116 14.97 10.97 1.64
CA ASP A 116 16.02 10.32 2.42
C ASP A 116 15.39 9.25 3.31
N VAL A 117 15.50 8.00 2.87
CA VAL A 117 14.96 6.83 3.57
C VAL A 117 16.07 5.81 3.73
N LYS A 118 16.34 5.42 4.98
CA LYS A 118 17.34 4.38 5.27
C LYS A 118 16.97 3.06 4.58
N PRO A 119 17.94 2.25 4.12
CA PRO A 119 17.65 1.00 3.42
C PRO A 119 16.73 0.03 4.17
N GLU A 120 16.87 -0.07 5.49
CA GLU A 120 16.01 -0.87 6.38
C GLU A 120 14.58 -0.32 6.47
N ASN A 121 14.44 1.01 6.46
CA ASN A 121 13.15 1.68 6.51
C ASN A 121 12.39 1.60 5.18
N MET A 122 13.08 1.33 4.07
CA MET A 122 12.43 1.03 2.79
C MET A 122 11.69 -0.31 2.78
N ILE A 123 11.91 -1.18 3.77
CA ILE A 123 11.22 -2.47 3.91
C ILE A 123 10.54 -2.61 5.28
N TYR A 124 10.28 -1.47 5.93
CA TYR A 124 9.87 -1.37 7.32
C TYR A 124 8.62 -2.19 7.62
N ASP A 125 7.60 -2.08 6.77
CA ASP A 125 6.35 -2.84 6.92
C ASP A 125 6.52 -4.35 7.00
N ARG A 126 7.44 -4.94 6.23
CA ARG A 126 7.76 -6.37 6.32
C ARG A 126 8.53 -6.70 7.59
N LEU A 127 9.48 -5.85 7.99
CA LEU A 127 10.22 -6.04 9.24
C LEU A 127 9.28 -5.99 10.45
N TYR A 128 8.37 -5.01 10.46
CA TYR A 128 7.39 -4.80 11.51
C TYR A 128 6.37 -5.94 11.61
N ALA A 129 5.74 -6.30 10.49
CA ALA A 129 4.62 -7.23 10.50
C ALA A 129 5.05 -8.71 10.44
N LEU A 130 6.08 -9.05 9.66
CA LEU A 130 6.46 -10.45 9.41
C LEU A 130 7.64 -10.92 10.25
N HIS A 131 8.55 -10.02 10.62
CA HIS A 131 9.78 -10.36 11.35
C HIS A 131 9.76 -9.95 12.82
N GLY A 132 8.64 -9.39 13.31
CA GLY A 132 8.47 -9.01 14.71
C GLY A 132 9.35 -7.84 15.17
N ARG A 133 10.02 -7.14 14.25
CA ARG A 133 10.85 -5.97 14.55
C ARG A 133 9.97 -4.73 14.68
N ARG A 134 9.39 -4.57 15.86
CA ARG A 134 8.37 -3.56 16.15
C ARG A 134 8.94 -2.28 16.77
N GLU A 135 10.23 -2.02 16.59
CA GLU A 135 10.86 -0.77 17.04
C GLU A 135 10.28 0.41 16.25
N LEU A 136 9.89 1.49 16.95
CA LEU A 136 9.43 2.71 16.30
C LEU A 136 10.60 3.49 15.67
N PRO A 137 10.37 4.20 14.56
CA PRO A 137 11.39 5.04 13.95
C PRO A 137 11.78 6.19 14.88
N ARG A 138 13.00 6.69 14.72
CA ARG A 138 13.44 7.88 15.45
C ARG A 138 12.77 9.12 14.86
N LYS A 139 12.67 10.18 15.66
CA LYS A 139 12.12 11.47 15.21
C LYS A 139 12.87 11.97 13.97
N GLY A 140 12.10 12.29 12.92
CA GLY A 140 12.62 12.76 11.63
C GLY A 140 12.97 11.65 10.63
N GLU A 141 12.88 10.38 11.00
CA GLU A 141 13.05 9.27 10.06
C GLU A 141 11.77 9.00 9.26
N ALA A 142 11.93 8.72 7.97
CA ALA A 142 10.86 8.20 7.13
C ALA A 142 10.87 6.66 7.13
N VAL A 143 9.68 6.05 7.09
CA VAL A 143 9.47 4.60 6.96
C VAL A 143 8.50 4.31 5.83
N VAL A 144 8.71 3.20 5.12
CA VAL A 144 7.88 2.79 3.98
C VAL A 144 6.89 1.72 4.41
N TRP A 145 5.62 2.04 4.19
CA TRP A 145 4.52 1.08 4.20
C TRP A 145 4.03 0.87 2.77
N HIS A 146 4.18 -0.35 2.27
CA HIS A 146 3.82 -0.66 0.89
C HIS A 146 2.33 -0.99 0.78
N VAL A 147 1.64 -0.30 -0.12
CA VAL A 147 0.22 -0.53 -0.42
C VAL A 147 -0.04 -1.99 -0.83
N ASP A 148 0.87 -2.60 -1.59
CA ASP A 148 0.71 -3.97 -2.07
C ASP A 148 0.79 -5.03 -0.96
N HIS A 149 1.25 -4.67 0.24
CA HIS A 149 1.28 -5.56 1.41
C HIS A 149 0.05 -5.42 2.32
N LEU A 150 -0.87 -4.47 2.07
CA LEU A 150 -1.97 -4.16 2.99
C LEU A 150 -2.91 -5.34 3.31
N ASN A 151 -3.00 -6.33 2.42
CA ASN A 151 -3.75 -7.57 2.64
C ASN A 151 -3.40 -8.29 3.95
N TYR A 152 -2.15 -8.18 4.40
CA TYR A 152 -1.69 -8.77 5.65
C TYR A 152 -1.12 -7.73 6.63
N ASN A 153 -0.86 -6.51 6.17
CA ASN A 153 -0.20 -5.47 6.98
C ASN A 153 -1.13 -4.38 7.54
N LEU A 154 -2.42 -4.31 7.16
CA LEU A 154 -3.29 -3.23 7.62
C LEU A 154 -3.41 -3.14 9.15
N LEU A 155 -3.59 -4.27 9.84
CA LEU A 155 -3.65 -4.30 11.30
C LEU A 155 -2.36 -3.74 11.94
N TYR A 156 -1.20 -4.18 11.43
CA TYR A 156 0.10 -3.75 11.92
C TYR A 156 0.37 -2.28 11.64
N TYR A 157 -0.10 -1.77 10.50
CA TYR A 157 -0.06 -0.35 10.18
C TYR A 157 -0.85 0.47 11.20
N LEU A 158 -2.08 0.06 11.51
CA LEU A 158 -2.91 0.75 12.51
C LEU A 158 -2.30 0.69 13.91
N GLU A 159 -1.71 -0.45 14.29
CA GLU A 159 -0.94 -0.58 15.53
C GLU A 159 0.25 0.39 15.56
N PHE A 160 1.02 0.44 14.48
CA PHE A 160 2.15 1.36 14.32
C PHE A 160 1.72 2.83 14.45
N VAL A 161 0.67 3.24 13.73
CA VAL A 161 0.13 4.61 13.79
C VAL A 161 -0.27 4.97 15.21
N ARG A 162 -1.01 4.08 15.89
CA ARG A 162 -1.43 4.28 17.28
C ARG A 162 -0.22 4.47 18.19
N ARG A 163 0.76 3.57 18.13
CA ARG A 163 1.97 3.63 18.97
C ARG A 163 2.78 4.91 18.72
N CYS A 164 2.92 5.32 17.45
CA CYS A 164 3.59 6.57 17.13
C CYS A 164 2.84 7.79 17.68
N LYS A 165 1.50 7.81 17.69
CA LYS A 165 0.73 8.87 18.33
C LYS A 165 0.93 8.89 19.84
N ASP A 166 0.88 7.72 20.48
CA ASP A 166 1.07 7.57 21.92
C ASP A 166 2.47 8.09 22.34
N GLU A 167 3.49 7.94 21.48
CA GLU A 167 4.85 8.45 21.70
C GLU A 167 5.12 9.86 21.15
N GLY A 168 4.11 10.55 20.58
CA GLY A 168 4.25 11.90 20.04
C GLY A 168 5.15 12.00 18.79
N LEU A 169 5.23 10.93 18.00
CA LEU A 169 6.02 10.83 16.76
C LEU A 169 5.22 11.20 15.50
N LEU A 170 3.88 11.24 15.58
CA LEU A 170 2.94 11.60 14.51
C LEU A 170 1.98 12.72 14.94
#